data_AF-A0A7V4U9W2-F1
#
_entry.id   AF-A0A7V4U9W2-F1
#
_cell.length_a   1.000
_cell.length_b   1.000
_cell.length_c   1.000
_cell.angle_alpha   90.00
_cell.angle_beta   90.00
_cell.angle_gamma   90.00
#
_symmetry.space_group_name_H-M   'P 1'
#
loop_
_entity.id
_entity.type
_entity.pdbx_description
1 polymer ?
#
loop_
_entity_poly.entity_id
_entity_poly.type
_entity_poly.pdbx_seq_one_letter_code
_entity_poly.pdbx_strand_id
1 'polypeptide(L)'
;MNARQLQDQLRDLLEAVMFARDDAGDPANELAEHVAGIRRIATYDDVGLLTRDQGLVIETRDGAEFQLTIVQSRLAACDASTGDEEDER
;
A
#
# COMPACT_ATOMS: atom_id res chain seq x y z
N MET A 1 7.41 8.71 -6.64
CA MET A 1 7.00 7.41 -6.09
C MET A 1 5.81 6.92 -6.89
N ASN A 2 5.91 5.77 -7.55
CA ASN A 2 4.81 5.16 -8.30
C ASN A 2 4.14 4.02 -7.50
N ALA A 3 3.05 3.46 -8.02
CA ALA A 3 2.28 2.42 -7.33
C ALA A 3 3.11 1.15 -7.02
N ARG A 4 4.01 0.75 -7.93
CA ARG A 4 4.90 -0.40 -7.73
C ARG A 4 5.92 -0.14 -6.63
N GLN A 5 6.54 1.04 -6.63
CA GLN A 5 7.47 1.46 -5.57
C GLN A 5 6.77 1.51 -4.21
N LEU A 6 5.53 2.03 -4.14
CA LEU A 6 4.75 2.03 -2.91
C LEU A 6 4.37 0.61 -2.46
N GLN A 7 4.03 -0.28 -3.39
CA GLN A 7 3.78 -1.70 -3.10
C GLN A 7 4.98 -2.35 -2.42
N ASP A 8 6.16 -2.23 -3.04
CA ASP A 8 7.38 -2.85 -2.55
C ASP A 8 7.76 -2.28 -1.16
N GLN A 9 7.71 -0.96 -1.00
CA GLN A 9 8.00 -0.31 0.29
C GLN A 9 6.99 -0.67 1.39
N LEU A 10 5.71 -0.80 1.06
CA LEU A 10 4.68 -1.19 2.03
C LEU A 10 4.83 -2.66 2.44
N ARG A 11 5.13 -3.56 1.49
CA ARG A 11 5.42 -4.96 1.80
C ARG A 11 6.61 -5.06 2.75
N ASP A 12 7.73 -4.44 2.38
CA ASP A 12 8.96 -4.51 3.17
C ASP A 12 8.76 -3.93 4.58
N LEU A 13 7.97 -2.85 4.71
CA LEU A 13 7.59 -2.30 6.02
C LEU A 13 6.78 -3.30 6.85
N LEU A 14 5.73 -3.88 6.28
CA LEU A 14 4.87 -4.81 7.03
C LEU A 14 5.63 -6.09 7.40
N GLU A 15 6.50 -6.59 6.52
CA GLU A 15 7.40 -7.70 6.83
C GLU A 15 8.36 -7.34 7.95
N ALA A 16 8.99 -6.16 7.90
CA ALA A 16 9.89 -5.71 8.97
C ALA A 16 9.19 -5.66 10.33
N VAL A 17 7.93 -5.22 10.40
CA VAL A 17 7.14 -5.23 11.65
C VAL A 17 6.81 -6.66 12.09
N MET A 18 6.45 -7.57 11.17
CA MET A 18 6.17 -8.97 11.52
C MET A 18 7.41 -9.72 12.03
N PHE A 19 8.60 -9.36 11.54
CA PHE A 19 9.87 -9.98 11.94
C PHE A 19 10.62 -9.19 13.02
N ALA A 20 10.11 -8.03 13.44
CA ALA A 20 10.63 -7.31 14.59
C ALA A 20 10.61 -8.27 15.78
N ARG A 21 11.79 -8.60 16.29
CA ARG A 21 11.95 -9.65 17.30
C ARG A 21 11.27 -9.21 18.59
N ASP A 22 10.67 -10.19 19.27
CA ASP A 22 10.14 -10.13 20.63
C ASP A 22 11.30 -9.97 21.65
N ASP A 23 12.14 -8.96 21.45
CA ASP A 23 13.20 -8.57 22.37
C ASP A 23 12.57 -7.68 23.44
N ALA A 24 12.60 -8.15 24.69
CA ALA A 24 11.94 -7.48 25.80
C ALA A 24 12.52 -6.08 26.02
N GLY A 25 11.83 -5.05 25.54
CA GLY A 25 12.24 -3.64 25.62
C GLY A 25 12.28 -2.89 24.28
N ASP A 26 11.98 -3.55 23.16
CA ASP A 26 11.86 -2.86 21.85
C ASP A 26 10.50 -2.11 21.76
N PRO A 27 10.48 -0.78 21.53
CA PRO A 27 9.24 -0.05 21.28
C PRO A 27 8.48 -0.55 20.03
N ALA A 28 9.14 -1.29 19.12
CA ALA A 28 8.48 -1.95 18.00
C ALA A 28 7.56 -3.10 18.44
N ASN A 29 7.65 -3.57 19.69
CA ASN A 29 6.84 -4.69 20.18
C ASN A 29 5.34 -4.32 20.24
N GLU A 30 5.00 -3.08 20.61
CA GLU A 30 3.61 -2.60 20.57
C GLU A 30 3.03 -2.66 19.15
N LEU A 31 3.85 -2.38 18.13
CA LEU A 31 3.42 -2.45 16.74
C LEU A 31 3.34 -3.91 16.24
N ALA A 32 4.22 -4.78 16.74
CA ALA A 32 4.18 -6.21 16.45
C ALA A 32 2.88 -6.86 16.93
N GLU A 33 2.36 -6.47 18.10
CA GLU A 33 1.06 -6.93 18.60
C GLU A 33 -0.09 -6.62 17.62
N HIS A 34 -0.06 -5.45 16.99
CA HIS A 34 -1.09 -5.04 16.02
C HIS A 34 -1.06 -5.85 14.72
N VAL A 35 0.09 -6.42 14.35
CA VAL A 35 0.23 -7.25 13.13
C VAL A 35 0.35 -8.74 13.43
N ALA A 36 0.30 -9.15 14.70
CA ALA A 36 0.41 -10.55 15.11
C ALA A 36 -0.69 -11.46 14.53
N GLY A 37 -1.80 -10.90 14.06
CA GLY A 37 -2.85 -11.63 13.35
C GLY A 37 -2.50 -11.99 11.90
N ILE A 38 -1.47 -11.39 11.32
CA ILE A 38 -1.06 -11.62 9.94
C ILE A 38 -0.18 -12.86 9.87
N ARG A 39 -0.46 -13.74 8.90
CA ARG A 39 0.30 -14.95 8.62
C ARG A 39 1.25 -14.76 7.45
N ARG A 40 0.79 -14.09 6.39
CA ARG A 40 1.55 -13.91 5.15
C ARG A 40 1.16 -12.61 4.46
N ILE A 41 2.14 -12.00 3.82
CA ILE A 41 1.97 -10.88 2.90
C ILE A 41 2.63 -11.28 1.59
N ALA A 42 1.97 -11.00 0.47
CA ALA A 42 2.47 -11.29 -0.86
C ALA A 42 1.99 -10.21 -1.83
N THR A 43 2.69 -9.97 -2.92
CA THR A 43 2.18 -9.12 -4.00
C THR A 43 1.18 -9.87 -4.87
N TYR A 44 0.39 -9.15 -5.68
CA TYR A 44 -0.48 -9.78 -6.69
C TYR A 44 0.32 -10.66 -7.67
N ASP A 45 1.55 -10.27 -8.01
CA ASP A 45 2.45 -11.06 -8.87
C ASP A 45 2.89 -12.36 -8.17
N ASP A 46 3.26 -12.29 -6.88
CA ASP A 46 3.71 -13.45 -6.09
C ASP A 46 2.65 -14.56 -5.99
N VAL A 47 1.37 -14.20 -6.02
CA VAL A 47 0.25 -15.15 -5.94
C VAL A 47 -0.37 -15.47 -7.31
N GLY A 48 0.14 -14.86 -8.40
CA GLY A 48 -0.33 -15.09 -9.76
C GLY A 48 -1.72 -14.49 -10.06
N LEU A 49 -2.08 -13.37 -9.43
CA LEU A 49 -3.34 -12.68 -9.72
C LEU A 49 -3.30 -12.09 -11.13
N LEU A 50 -4.32 -12.41 -11.95
CA LEU A 50 -4.45 -11.91 -13.33
C LEU A 50 -4.99 -10.47 -13.35
N THR A 51 -4.19 -9.51 -12.88
CA THR A 51 -4.50 -8.08 -12.91
C THR A 51 -3.31 -7.24 -13.37
N ARG A 52 -3.57 -6.00 -13.80
CA ARG A 52 -2.54 -4.99 -14.05
C ARG A 52 -2.32 -4.06 -12.86
N ASP A 53 -3.18 -4.15 -11.86
CA ASP A 53 -3.07 -3.34 -10.65
C ASP A 53 -1.85 -3.75 -9.82
N GLN A 54 -1.42 -2.85 -8.96
CA GLN A 54 -0.41 -3.13 -7.94
C GLN A 54 -1.12 -3.27 -6.59
N GLY A 55 -0.69 -4.22 -5.78
CA GLY A 55 -1.35 -4.51 -4.52
C GLY A 55 -0.74 -5.67 -3.76
N LEU A 56 -1.25 -5.85 -2.55
CA LEU A 56 -0.85 -6.89 -1.61
C LEU A 56 -2.03 -7.82 -1.31
N VAL A 57 -1.72 -9.10 -1.15
CA VAL A 57 -2.59 -10.09 -0.53
C VAL A 57 -2.10 -10.32 0.89
N ILE A 58 -3.00 -10.21 1.86
CA ILE A 58 -2.76 -10.41 3.28
C ILE A 58 -3.56 -11.64 3.71
N GLU A 59 -2.86 -12.68 4.14
CA GLU A 59 -3.45 -13.87 4.76
C GLU A 59 -3.31 -13.74 6.28
N THR A 60 -4.41 -13.89 7.00
CA THR A 60 -4.43 -13.87 8.46
C THR A 60 -4.29 -15.28 9.03
N ARG A 61 -3.95 -15.39 10.33
CA ARG A 61 -3.74 -16.68 11.01
C ARG A 61 -5.01 -17.52 11.13
N ASP A 62 -6.18 -16.90 11.12
CA ASP A 62 -7.50 -17.57 11.06
C ASP A 62 -7.89 -17.98 9.63
N GLY A 63 -7.04 -17.72 8.63
CA GLY A 63 -7.21 -18.16 7.25
C GLY A 63 -8.06 -17.23 6.39
N ALA A 64 -8.43 -16.04 6.88
CA ALA A 64 -9.04 -15.02 6.04
C ALA A 64 -7.99 -14.41 5.09
N GLU A 65 -8.46 -14.00 3.92
CA GLU A 65 -7.63 -13.36 2.89
C GLU A 65 -8.22 -11.99 2.55
N PHE A 66 -7.35 -10.97 2.52
CA PHE A 66 -7.70 -9.61 2.16
C PHE A 66 -6.78 -9.11 1.05
N GLN A 67 -7.34 -8.27 0.16
CA GLN A 67 -6.61 -7.65 -0.92
C GLN A 67 -6.53 -6.14 -0.69
N LEU A 68 -5.32 -5.58 -0.82
CA LEU A 68 -5.07 -4.16 -0.76
C LEU A 68 -4.59 -3.68 -2.13
N THR A 69 -5.44 -2.94 -2.84
CA THR A 69 -5.11 -2.37 -4.14
C THR A 69 -4.57 -0.95 -4.00
N ILE A 70 -3.44 -0.68 -4.66
CA ILE A 70 -2.77 0.61 -4.65
C ILE A 70 -3.15 1.37 -5.91
N VAL A 71 -3.88 2.47 -5.74
CA VAL A 71 -4.31 3.35 -6.83
C VAL A 71 -3.64 4.70 -6.69
N GLN A 72 -2.92 5.13 -7.73
CA GLN A 72 -2.34 6.47 -7.77
C GLN A 72 -3.45 7.49 -8.07
N SER A 73 -3.68 8.40 -7.13
CA SER A 73 -4.61 9.52 -7.35
C SER A 73 -4.13 10.40 -8.50
N ARG A 74 -5.06 10.82 -9.35
CA ARG A 74 -4.81 11.88 -10.34
C ARG A 74 -5.16 13.19 -9.65
N LEU A 75 -4.16 14.02 -9.34
CA LEU A 75 -4.44 15.43 -9.13
C LEU A 75 -5.09 15.92 -10.42
N ALA A 76 -6.37 16.28 -10.35
CA ALA A 76 -6.97 17.05 -11.42
C ALA A 76 -6.03 18.23 -11.65
N ALA A 77 -5.50 18.37 -12.87
CA ALA A 77 -4.91 19.64 -13.25
C ALA A 77 -5.98 20.68 -12.91
N CYS A 78 -5.65 21.61 -12.03
CA CYS A 78 -6.47 22.78 -11.81
C CYS A 78 -6.55 23.42 -13.21
N ASP A 79 -7.70 23.26 -13.86
CA ASP A 79 -7.97 23.76 -15.20
C ASP A 79 -8.04 25.28 -15.06
N ALA A 80 -6.87 25.91 -15.04
CA ALA A 80 -6.74 27.34 -15.21
C ALA A 80 -6.87 27.64 -16.71
N SER A 81 -8.00 27.29 -17.30
CA SER A 81 -8.51 28.02 -18.46
C SER A 81 -9.04 29.35 -17.93
N THR A 82 -8.12 30.24 -17.56
CA THR A 82 -8.42 31.67 -17.47
C THR A 82 -8.96 32.06 -18.84
N GLY A 83 -10.25 32.41 -18.86
CA GLY A 83 -11.02 32.61 -20.08
C GLY A 83 -10.35 33.62 -21.01
N ASP A 84 -10.53 33.35 -22.29
CA ASP A 84 -10.44 34.31 -23.37
C ASP A 84 -11.20 35.59 -22.99
N GLU A 85 -10.48 36.66 -22.65
CA GLU A 85 -10.96 38.03 -22.82
C GLU A 85 -10.55 38.48 -24.23
N GLU A 86 -11.24 37.94 -25.23
CA GLU A 86 -11.32 38.58 -26.54
C GLU A 86 -12.30 39.77 -26.46
N ASP A 87 -11.79 40.94 -26.84
CA ASP A 87 -12.45 41.94 -27.67
C ASP A 87 -13.67 42.70 -27.10
N GLU A 88 -13.40 43.93 -26.62
CA GLU A 88 -14.36 45.02 -26.79
C GLU A 88 -13.64 46.31 -27.21
N ARG A 89 -13.58 46.51 -28.54
CA ARG A 89 -13.68 47.77 -29.33
C ARG A 89 -13.03 49.06 -28.83
#